data_AF-A0A838VXL6-F1
#
_entry.id   AF-A0A838VXL6-F1
#
_cell.length_a   1.000
_cell.length_b   1.000
_cell.length_c   1.000
_cell.angle_alpha   90.00
_cell.angle_beta   90.00
_cell.angle_gamma   90.00
#
_symmetry.space_group_name_H-M   'P 1'
#
loop_
_entity.id
_entity.type
_entity.pdbx_description
1 polymer ?
#
loop_
_entity_poly.entity_id
_entity_poly.type
_entity_poly.pdbx_seq_one_letter_code
_entity_poly.pdbx_strand_id
1 'polypeptide(L)' 'MNNETYIEPAFLLPDLIEIQRASFRWFLEEGLIEELNSFSPITDYTGKLELHFLGHNYKL' A
#
# COMPACT_ATOMS: atom_id res chain seq x y z
N MET A 1 -36.42 -18.49 37.84
CA MET A 1 -35.38 -18.82 36.84
C MET A 1 -35.52 -17.79 35.75
N ASN A 2 -34.57 -16.85 35.68
CA ASN A 2 -34.62 -15.76 34.72
C ASN A 2 -33.91 -16.25 33.46
N ASN A 3 -34.66 -16.42 32.37
CA ASN A 3 -34.10 -16.86 31.11
C ASN A 3 -33.50 -15.63 30.41
N GLU A 4 -32.19 -15.45 30.55
CA GLU A 4 -31.47 -14.42 29.79
C GLU A 4 -31.41 -14.85 28.33
N THR A 5 -32.13 -14.14 27.48
CA THR A 5 -32.10 -14.33 26.03
C THR A 5 -30.74 -13.88 25.50
N TYR A 6 -29.87 -14.83 25.16
CA TYR A 6 -28.59 -14.53 24.53
C TYR A 6 -28.84 -14.04 23.10
N ILE A 7 -28.49 -12.78 22.83
CA ILE A 7 -28.54 -12.21 21.49
C ILE A 7 -27.17 -12.44 20.86
N GLU A 8 -27.12 -13.26 19.81
CA GLU A 8 -25.90 -13.41 19.00
C GLU A 8 -25.50 -12.04 18.43
N PRO A 9 -24.23 -11.62 18.59
CA PRO A 9 -23.78 -10.35 18.03
C PRO A 9 -23.91 -10.39 16.51
N ALA A 10 -24.55 -9.37 15.94
CA ALA A 10 -24.79 -9.26 14.49
C ALA A 10 -23.48 -9.12 13.67
N PHE A 11 -22.34 -8.91 14.32
CA PHE A 11 -21.04 -8.78 13.67
C PHE A 11 -19.91 -9.25 14.61
N LEU A 12 -18.91 -9.91 14.02
CA LEU A 12 -17.67 -10.31 14.71
C LEU A 12 -16.69 -9.14 14.75
N LEU A 13 -15.82 -9.08 15.76
CA LEU A 13 -14.77 -8.06 15.79
C LEU A 13 -13.89 -8.17 14.53
N PRO A 14 -13.64 -7.07 13.81
CA PRO A 14 -12.77 -7.09 12.66
C PRO A 14 -11.31 -7.28 13.09
N ASP A 15 -10.46 -7.58 12.12
CA ASP A 15 -9.03 -7.60 12.37
C ASP A 15 -8.50 -6.17 12.55
N LEU A 16 -8.15 -5.83 13.80
CA LEU A 16 -7.78 -4.47 14.20
C LEU A 16 -6.46 -3.98 13.56
N ILE A 17 -5.66 -4.87 12.96
CA ILE A 17 -4.40 -4.52 12.28
C ILE A 17 -4.49 -4.69 10.75
N GLU A 18 -5.67 -5.01 10.23
CA GLU A 18 -5.90 -5.18 8.79
C GLU A 18 -5.42 -3.95 8.00
N ILE A 19 -5.81 -2.76 8.44
CA ILE A 19 -5.46 -1.50 7.78
C ILE A 19 -3.95 -1.29 7.69
N GLN A 20 -3.20 -1.67 8.74
CA GLN A 20 -1.75 -1.53 8.76
C GLN A 20 -1.08 -2.46 7.74
N ARG A 21 -1.54 -3.72 7.65
CA ARG A 21 -1.02 -4.69 6.68
C ARG A 21 -1.44 -4.38 5.25
N ALA A 22 -2.68 -3.93 5.06
CA ALA A 22 -3.20 -3.57 3.75
C ALA A 22 -2.44 -2.35 3.18
N SER A 23 -2.24 -1.32 4.00
CA SER A 23 -1.48 -0.13 3.62
C SER A 23 -0.04 -0.46 3.21
N PHE A 24 0.67 -1.27 4.00
CA PHE A 24 2.05 -1.63 3.68
C PHE A 24 2.15 -2.52 2.43
N ARG A 25 1.22 -3.47 2.25
CA ARG A 25 1.18 -4.29 1.03
C ARG A 25 0.95 -3.42 -0.20
N TRP A 26 -0.02 -2.52 -0.17
CA TRP A 26 -0.28 -1.60 -1.28
C TRP A 26 0.96 -0.75 -1.61
N PHE A 27 1.67 -0.23 -0.59
CA PHE A 27 2.89 0.54 -0.82
C PHE A 27 3.96 -0.26 -1.57
N LEU A 28 4.12 -1.53 -1.24
CA LEU A 28 5.11 -2.40 -1.87
C LEU A 28 4.69 -2.82 -3.29
N GLU A 29 3.39 -3.02 -3.52
CA GLU A 29 2.84 -3.46 -4.81
C GLU A 29 2.74 -2.31 -5.82
N GLU A 30 2.34 -1.13 -5.38
CA GLU A 30 2.01 0.00 -6.26
C GLU A 30 2.69 1.30 -5.82
N GLY A 31 2.53 1.68 -4.55
CA GLY A 31 2.92 3.03 -4.10
C GLY A 31 4.38 3.40 -4.37
N LEU A 32 5.32 2.48 -4.14
CA LEU A 32 6.74 2.73 -4.42
C LEU A 32 7.02 2.86 -5.93
N ILE A 33 6.35 2.04 -6.75
CA ILE A 33 6.53 2.06 -8.20
C ILE A 33 5.97 3.36 -8.79
N GLU A 34 4.81 3.79 -8.31
CA GLU A 34 4.17 5.06 -8.69
C GLU A 34 5.08 6.24 -8.38
N GLU A 35 5.64 6.31 -7.17
CA GLU A 35 6.56 7.38 -6.78
C GLU A 35 7.83 7.37 -7.63
N LEU A 36 8.48 6.21 -7.83
CA LEU A 36 9.68 6.13 -8.68
C LEU A 36 9.41 6.58 -10.12
N ASN A 37 8.23 6.29 -10.66
CA ASN A 37 7.83 6.74 -11.99
C ASN A 37 7.50 8.23 -12.02
N SER A 38 6.96 8.82 -10.94
CA SER A 38 6.64 10.24 -10.87
C SER A 38 7.89 11.13 -10.93
N PHE A 39 9.02 10.64 -10.39
CA PHE A 39 10.32 11.32 -10.42
C PHE A 39 11.14 11.08 -11.68
N SER A 40 10.73 10.17 -12.57
CA SER A 40 11.52 9.76 -13.75
C SER A 40 10.99 10.41 -15.05
N PRO A 41 11.88 10.83 -15.99
CA PRO A 41 13.33 10.88 -15.87
C PRO A 41 13.84 12.07 -15.06
N ILE A 42 15.04 11.91 -14.49
CA ILE A 42 15.81 13.02 -13.93
C ILE A 42 16.81 13.49 -15.00
N THR A 43 16.67 14.74 -15.43
CA THR A 43 17.49 15.35 -16.50
C THR A 43 18.49 16.34 -15.92
N ASP A 44 19.70 16.39 -16.47
CA ASP A 44 20.71 17.40 -16.12
C ASP A 44 20.37 18.80 -16.67
N TYR A 45 21.06 19.84 -16.18
CA TYR A 45 20.79 21.22 -16.60
C TYR A 45 21.11 21.50 -18.09
N THR A 46 21.91 20.65 -18.74
CA THR A 46 22.21 20.78 -20.18
C THR A 46 21.24 20.03 -21.08
N GLY A 47 20.38 19.16 -20.51
CA GLY A 47 19.44 18.33 -21.27
C GLY A 47 20.10 17.21 -22.08
N LYS A 48 21.34 16.84 -21.76
CA LYS A 48 22.11 15.83 -22.51
C LYS A 48 22.17 14.48 -21.79
N LEU A 49 21.91 14.46 -20.50
CA LEU A 49 21.94 13.26 -19.67
C LEU A 49 20.59 13.07 -18.98
N GLU A 50 20.09 11.84 -19.03
CA GLU A 50 18.89 11.42 -18.32
C GLU A 50 19.18 10.17 -17.48
N LEU A 51 18.70 10.20 -16.24
CA LEU A 51 18.61 9.03 -15.37
C LEU A 51 17.16 8.55 -15.37
N HIS A 52 16.96 7.27 -15.67
CA HIS A 52 15.65 6.63 -15.66
C HIS A 52 15.58 5.60 -14.54
N PHE A 53 14.55 5.69 -13.69
CA PHE A 53 14.25 4.64 -12.73
C PHE A 53 13.47 3.52 -13.43
N LEU A 54 13.87 2.27 -13.19
CA LEU A 54 13.16 1.09 -13.68
C LEU A 54 12.19 0.57 -12.59
N GLY A 55 11.28 1.44 -12.14
CA GLY A 55 10.37 1.14 -11.02
C GLY A 55 9.54 -0.13 -11.24
N HIS A 56 9.09 -0.39 -12.47
CA HIS A 56 8.35 -1.60 -12.84
C HIS A 56 9.14 -2.92 -12.65
N ASN A 57 10.47 -2.85 -12.52
CA ASN A 57 11.31 -4.01 -12.24
C ASN A 57 11.55 -4.24 -10.74
N TYR A 58 11.01 -3.38 -9.88
CA TYR A 58 11.07 -3.58 -8.44
C TYR A 58 10.40 -4.89 -8.06
N LYS A 59 11.13 -5.72 -7.32
CA LYS A 59 10.68 -7.00 -6.78
C LYS A 59 11.17 -7.12 -5.35
N LEU A 60 10.32 -7.65 -4.48
CA LEU A 60 10.66 -8.06 -3.11
C LEU A 60 11.29 -9.45 -3.10
#